data_AF-A0A7C4C0H8-F1
#
_entry.id   AF-A0A7C4C0H8-F1
#
_cell.length_a   1.000
_cell.length_b   1.000
_cell.length_c   1.000
_cell.angle_alpha   90.00
_cell.angle_beta   90.00
_cell.angle_gamma   90.00
#
_symmetry.space_group_name_H-M   'P 1'
#
loop_
_entity.id
_entity.type
_entity.pdbx_description
1 polymer ?
#
loop_
_entity_poly.entity_id
_entity_poly.type
_entity_poly.pdbx_seq_one_letter_code
_entity_poly.pdbx_strand_id
1 'polypeptide(L)' 'MNTAVRQAGITKRASPHTLRHSFATHRIEDGHDIRSVQELLGHRDVSSTMIYTHVLNRRPGAVRSPADRILGP' A
#
# COMPACT_ATOMS: atom_id res chain seq x y z
N MET A 1 -4.80 10.80 -20.76
CA MET A 1 -4.24 10.97 -19.40
C MET A 1 -3.52 12.31 -19.22
N ASN A 2 -2.50 12.65 -20.03
CA ASN A 2 -1.75 13.91 -19.86
C ASN A 2 -2.63 15.17 -19.87
N THR A 3 -3.63 15.25 -20.76
CA THR A 3 -4.57 16.39 -20.78
C THR A 3 -5.36 16.50 -19.47
N ALA A 4 -5.91 15.39 -18.98
CA ALA A 4 -6.66 15.35 -17.72
C ALA A 4 -5.78 15.67 -16.51
N VAL A 5 -4.54 15.15 -16.46
CA VAL A 5 -3.55 15.45 -15.41
C VAL A 5 -3.23 16.95 -15.38
N ARG A 6 -3.05 17.56 -16.55
CA ARG A 6 -2.80 19.00 -16.69
C ARG A 6 -4.02 19.83 -16.27
N GLN A 7 -5.22 19.42 -16.69
CA GLN A 7 -6.48 20.08 -16.29
C GLN A 7 -6.74 19.98 -14.78
N ALA A 8 -6.34 18.88 -14.14
CA ALA A 8 -6.43 18.68 -12.70
C ALA A 8 -5.36 19.45 -11.90
N GLY A 9 -4.48 20.22 -12.56
CA GLY A 9 -3.41 20.98 -11.90
C GLY A 9 -2.30 20.12 -11.29
N ILE A 10 -2.21 18.83 -11.66
CA ILE A 10 -1.18 17.93 -11.14
C ILE A 10 0.14 18.20 -11.87
N THR A 11 1.10 18.79 -11.17
CA THR A 11 2.43 19.15 -11.69
C THR A 11 3.39 17.96 -11.74
N LYS A 12 3.12 16.92 -10.94
CA LYS A 12 3.93 15.69 -10.92
C LYS A 12 3.62 14.84 -12.15
N ARG A 13 4.64 14.12 -12.63
CA ARG A 13 4.45 13.15 -13.72
C ARG A 13 3.50 12.05 -13.26
N ALA A 14 2.34 11.95 -13.89
CA ALA A 14 1.37 10.89 -13.66
C ALA A 14 1.26 10.00 -14.89
N SER A 15 1.27 8.70 -14.67
CA SER A 15 1.09 7.64 -15.66
C SER A 15 0.08 6.62 -15.14
N PRO A 16 -0.43 5.70 -15.98
CA PRO A 16 -1.31 4.63 -15.49
C PRO A 16 -0.69 3.83 -14.33
N HIS A 17 0.63 3.63 -14.36
CA HIS A 17 1.37 3.00 -13.27
C HIS A 17 1.34 3.82 -11.97
N THR A 18 1.40 5.15 -12.06
CA THR A 18 1.25 6.04 -10.89
C THR A 18 -0.09 5.85 -10.22
N LEU A 19 -1.19 5.72 -11.00
CA LEU A 19 -2.52 5.48 -10.45
C LEU A 19 -2.63 4.10 -9.80
N ARG A 20 -2.04 3.06 -10.41
CA ARG A 20 -1.96 1.72 -9.81
C ARG A 20 -1.24 1.76 -8.46
N HIS A 21 -0.15 2.50 -8.38
CA HIS A 21 0.59 2.67 -7.13
C HIS A 21 -0.22 3.40 -6.06
N SER A 22 -0.89 4.51 -6.42
CA SER A 22 -1.78 5.23 -5.50
C SER A 22 -2.92 4.35 -5.00
N PHE A 23 -3.54 3.56 -5.89
CA PHE A 23 -4.61 2.64 -5.52
C PHE A 23 -4.14 1.58 -4.51
N ALA A 24 -3.02 0.91 -4.77
CA ALA A 24 -2.48 -0.11 -3.89
C ALA A 24 -2.09 0.46 -2.51
N THR A 25 -1.48 1.64 -2.51
CA THR A 25 -1.08 2.37 -1.29
C THR A 25 -2.31 2.68 -0.43
N HIS A 26 -3.35 3.29 -1.00
CA HIS A 26 -4.58 3.60 -0.26
C HIS A 26 -5.28 2.35 0.30
N ARG A 27 -5.28 1.22 -0.41
CA ARG A 27 -5.88 -0.02 0.13
C ARG A 27 -5.18 -0.50 1.39
N ILE A 28 -3.84 -0.44 1.41
CA ILE A 28 -3.07 -0.84 2.59
C ILE A 28 -3.24 0.19 3.72
N GLU A 29 -3.34 1.49 3.40
CA GLU A 29 -3.67 2.55 4.37
C GLU A 29 -5.02 2.28 5.05
N ASP A 30 -6.04 1.93 4.27
CA ASP A 30 -7.39 1.55 4.73
C ASP A 30 -7.41 0.25 5.56
N GLY A 31 -6.26 -0.41 5.76
CA GLY A 31 -6.14 -1.59 6.60
C GLY A 31 -6.30 -2.93 5.86
N HIS A 32 -6.35 -2.93 4.54
CA HIS A 32 -6.38 -4.19 3.78
C HIS A 32 -5.07 -4.94 3.95
N ASP A 33 -5.19 -6.27 4.05
CA ASP A 33 -4.04 -7.16 4.08
C ASP A 33 -3.27 -7.16 2.74
N ILE A 34 -1.96 -7.39 2.83
CA ILE A 34 -1.05 -7.36 1.69
C ILE A 34 -1.35 -8.46 0.66
N ARG A 35 -1.88 -9.62 1.07
CA ARG A 35 -2.29 -10.70 0.16
C ARG A 35 -3.57 -10.35 -0.58
N SER A 36 -4.54 -9.74 0.09
CA SER A 36 -5.74 -9.21 -0.60
C SER A 36 -5.38 -8.18 -1.67
N VAL A 37 -4.43 -7.28 -1.38
CA VAL A 37 -3.94 -6.32 -2.38
C VAL A 37 -3.15 -7.01 -3.49
N GLN A 38 -2.36 -8.04 -3.18
CA GLN A 38 -1.64 -8.84 -4.17
C GLN A 38 -2.60 -9.50 -5.18
N GLU A 39 -3.65 -10.16 -4.69
CA GLU A 39 -4.66 -10.82 -5.52
C GLU A 39 -5.40 -9.82 -6.40
N LEU A 40 -5.84 -8.70 -5.83
CA LEU A 40 -6.52 -7.62 -6.55
C LEU A 40 -5.68 -7.03 -7.68
N LEU A 41 -4.36 -6.97 -7.49
CA LEU A 41 -3.42 -6.48 -8.49
C LEU A 41 -2.96 -7.57 -9.48
N GLY A 42 -3.30 -8.83 -9.24
CA GLY A 42 -2.84 -9.96 -10.05
C GLY A 42 -1.33 -10.19 -9.97
N HIS A 43 -0.70 -9.84 -8.85
CA HIS A 43 0.74 -10.05 -8.67
C HIS A 43 1.04 -11.52 -8.36
N ARG A 44 1.92 -12.10 -9.18
CA ARG A 44 2.36 -13.49 -9.01
C ARG A 44 3.19 -13.71 -7.74
N ASP A 45 3.98 -12.71 -7.37
CA ASP A 45 4.84 -12.73 -6.20
C ASP A 45 4.49 -11.56 -5.27
N VAL A 46 4.33 -11.86 -3.98
CA VAL A 46 4.05 -10.86 -2.93
C VAL A 46 5.15 -9.81 -2.84
N SER A 47 6.40 -10.15 -3.20
CA SER A 47 7.53 -9.23 -3.22
C SER A 47 7.25 -7.97 -4.05
N SER A 48 6.51 -8.12 -5.16
CA SER A 48 6.10 -7.02 -6.04
C SER A 48 5.02 -6.13 -5.42
N THR A 49 4.28 -6.63 -4.43
CA THR A 49 3.27 -5.87 -3.66
C THR A 49 3.89 -5.25 -2.41
N MET A 50 4.92 -5.87 -1.81
CA MET A 50 5.56 -5.39 -0.58
C MET A 50 6.19 -3.99 -0.72
N ILE A 51 6.46 -3.51 -1.94
CA ILE A 51 6.91 -2.14 -2.16
C ILE A 51 5.96 -1.10 -1.54
N TYR A 52 4.67 -1.41 -1.43
CA TYR A 52 3.66 -0.49 -0.89
C TYR A 52 3.61 -0.45 0.64
N THR A 53 4.13 -1.46 1.34
CA THR A 53 4.18 -1.44 2.82
C THR A 53 5.27 -0.51 3.34
N HIS A 54 6.39 -0.41 2.60
CA HIS A 54 7.48 0.52 2.91
C HIS A 54 7.06 1.99 2.75
N VAL A 55 6.28 2.30 1.70
CA VAL A 55 5.80 3.67 1.45
C VAL A 55 4.97 4.20 2.62
N LEU A 56 4.24 3.32 3.30
CA LEU A 56 3.37 3.69 4.40
C LEU A 56 4.08 3.79 5.75
N ASN A 57 5.37 3.46 5.84
CA ASN A 57 6.09 3.34 7.10
C ASN A 57 5.31 2.53 8.17
N ARG A 58 4.38 1.66 7.74
CA ARG A 58 3.76 0.67 8.62
C ARG A 58 4.86 -0.32 8.95
N ARG A 59 5.62 0.01 10.00
CA ARG A 59 6.49 -0.95 10.68
C ARG A 59 5.63 -2.18 10.98
N PRO A 60 6.19 -3.39 10.95
CA PRO A 60 5.55 -4.56 11.55
C PRO A 60 5.46 -4.34 13.07
N GLY A 61 4.54 -3.47 13.49
CA GLY A 61 4.31 -3.05 14.87
C GLY A 61 2.94 -3.48 15.39
N ALA A 62 2.16 -4.20 14.58
CA ALA A 62 0.91 -4.83 15.01
C ALA A 62 1.10 -6.26 15.53
N VAL A 63 2.33 -6.79 15.49
CA VAL A 63 2.63 -8.09 16.08
C VAL A 63 2.86 -7.87 17.57
N ARG A 64 1.78 -7.94 18.35
CA ARG A 64 1.90 -8.06 19.81
C ARG A 64 2.55 -9.40 20.12
N SER A 65 3.57 -9.38 20.97
CA SER A 65 4.17 -10.61 21.47
C SER A 65 3.11 -11.38 22.25
N PRO A 66 3.06 -12.72 22.14
CA PRO A 66 2.29 -13.54 23.07
C PRO A 66 2.63 -13.24 24.55
N ALA A 67 3.86 -12.81 24.83
CA ALA A 67 4.28 -12.38 26.16
C ALA A 67 3.56 -11.10 26.63
N ASP A 68 3.19 -10.19 25.72
CA ASP A 68 2.46 -8.96 26.06
C ASP A 68 1.02 -9.25 26.56
N ARG A 69 0.47 -10.44 26.26
CA ARG A 69 -0.80 -10.90 26.84
C ARG A 69 -0.66 -11.45 28.26
N ILE A 70 0.51 -11.98 28.60
CA ILE A 70 0.78 -12.59 29.90
C ILE A 70 1.29 -11.55 30.89
N LEU A 71 1.99 -10.52 30.38
CA LEU A 71 2.69 -9.50 31.16
C LEU A 71 2.03 -8.11 31.08
N GLY A 72 0.74 -8.01 30.70
CA GLY A 72 0.00 -6.74 30.73
C GLY A 72 -0.06 -6.12 32.14
N PRO A 73 -0.25 -4.79 32.25
CA PRO A 73 0.22 -3.94 33.35
C PRO A 73 -0.21 -4.34 34.76
#